data_AF-A0A329TRA7-F1
#
_entry.id   AF-A0A329TRA7-F1
#
_cell.length_a   1.000
_cell.length_b   1.000
_cell.length_c   1.000
_cell.angle_alpha   90.00
_cell.angle_beta   90.00
_cell.angle_gamma   90.00
#
_symmetry.space_group_name_H-M   'P 1'
#
loop_
_entity.id
_entity.type
_entity.pdbx_description
1 polymer ?
#
loop_
_entity_poly.entity_id
_entity_poly.type
_entity_poly.pdbx_seq_one_letter_code
_entity_poly.pdbx_strand_id
1 'polypeptide(L)'
;MYVMNKKWDSITNIAQCTSVYVSPEHEIKAVPTGGGAVYRLGQYETAEIARAVLNDLYIHISTGCVYQMPNDQRALVLARGMSDERPDKFAGNGKKPVRRGGS
;
A
#
# COMPACT_ATOMS: atom_id res chain seq x y z
N MET A 1 16.17 -4.65 6.62
CA MET A 1 15.15 -3.60 6.83
C MET A 1 14.22 -4.05 7.95
N TYR A 2 13.80 -3.15 8.82
CA TYR A 2 12.88 -3.48 9.92
C TYR A 2 11.48 -2.94 9.63
N VAL A 3 10.46 -3.70 10.02
CA VAL A 3 9.05 -3.33 9.91
C VAL A 3 8.41 -3.36 11.28
N MET A 4 7.92 -2.21 11.74
CA MET A 4 7.06 -2.11 12.92
C MET A 4 5.65 -2.52 12.51
N ASN A 5 5.05 -3.45 13.26
CA ASN A 5 3.70 -3.92 12.99
C ASN A 5 2.65 -2.81 13.24
N LYS A 6 1.42 -3.00 12.76
CA LYS A 6 0.35 -1.99 12.82
C LYS A 6 -0.05 -1.63 14.26
N LYS A 7 0.10 -2.55 15.21
CA LYS A 7 -0.18 -2.33 16.63
C LYS A 7 0.94 -1.60 17.38
N TRP A 8 2.10 -1.44 16.73
CA TRP A 8 3.30 -0.83 17.29
C TRP A 8 3.85 -1.57 18.52
N ASP A 9 3.56 -2.87 18.62
CA ASP A 9 3.99 -3.73 19.73
C ASP A 9 5.17 -4.65 19.36
N SER A 10 5.52 -4.71 18.07
CA SER A 10 6.59 -5.59 17.58
C SER A 10 7.28 -5.06 16.32
N ILE A 11 8.58 -5.33 16.23
CA ILE A 11 9.43 -4.98 15.08
C ILE A 11 9.99 -6.27 14.48
N THR A 12 9.82 -6.44 13.18
CA THR A 12 10.28 -7.63 12.42
C THR A 12 11.39 -7.25 11.45
N ASN A 13 12.49 -8.01 11.44
CA ASN A 13 13.52 -7.85 10.40
C ASN A 13 13.11 -8.61 9.13
N ILE A 14 12.56 -7.90 8.15
CA ILE A 14 12.08 -8.53 6.91
C ILE A 14 13.20 -9.08 6.02
N ALA A 15 14.46 -8.67 6.25
CA ALA A 15 15.59 -9.25 5.52
C ALA A 15 15.88 -10.70 5.94
N GLN A 16 15.35 -11.12 7.10
CA GLN A 16 15.40 -12.51 7.58
C GLN A 16 14.10 -13.26 7.26
N CYS A 17 13.28 -12.75 6.33
CA CYS A 17 12.06 -13.39 5.89
C CYS A 17 12.21 -13.86 4.44
N THR A 18 11.65 -15.03 4.12
CA THR A 18 11.61 -15.58 2.75
C THR A 18 10.48 -14.99 1.93
N SER A 19 9.37 -14.64 2.57
CA SER A 19 8.22 -14.07 1.87
C SER A 19 7.43 -13.14 2.77
N VAL A 20 6.83 -12.13 2.14
CA VAL A 20 5.82 -11.26 2.75
C VAL A 20 4.61 -11.26 1.83
N TYR A 21 3.42 -11.58 2.35
CA TYR A 21 2.21 -11.78 1.56
C TYR A 21 0.96 -11.31 2.29
N VAL A 22 -0.14 -11.12 1.54
CA VAL A 22 -1.47 -10.85 2.08
C VAL A 22 -2.24 -12.18 2.19
N SER A 23 -2.75 -12.51 3.37
CA SER A 23 -3.60 -13.69 3.57
C SER A 23 -5.07 -13.44 3.16
N PRO A 24 -5.90 -14.49 3.03
CA PRO A 24 -7.32 -14.34 2.71
C PRO A 24 -8.10 -13.43 3.69
N GLU A 25 -7.64 -13.33 4.94
CA GLU A 25 -8.22 -12.48 5.99
C GLU A 25 -7.72 -11.02 5.94
N HIS A 26 -7.09 -10.63 4.82
CA HIS A 26 -6.52 -9.31 4.58
C HIS A 26 -5.41 -8.93 5.59
N GLU A 27 -4.72 -9.94 6.11
CA GLU A 27 -3.61 -9.80 7.05
C GLU A 27 -2.28 -9.91 6.29
N ILE A 28 -1.43 -8.89 6.42
CA ILE A 28 -0.06 -8.91 5.90
C ILE A 28 0.81 -9.73 6.85
N LYS A 29 1.42 -10.78 6.30
CA LYS A 29 2.22 -11.76 7.02
C LYS A 29 3.62 -11.86 6.45
N ALA A 30 4.60 -12.12 7.32
CA ALA A 30 5.98 -12.39 6.93
C ALA A 30 6.43 -13.76 7.43
N VAL A 31 7.03 -14.55 6.55
CA VAL A 31 7.53 -15.89 6.86
C VAL A 31 9.04 -15.82 7.08
N PRO A 32 9.55 -16.21 8.26
CA PRO A 32 10.99 -16.20 8.52
C PRO A 32 11.74 -17.22 7.66
N THR A 33 12.97 -16.86 7.27
CA THR A 33 13.92 -17.75 6.62
C THR A 33 14.35 -18.85 7.59
N GLY A 34 14.27 -20.10 7.16
CA GLY A 34 14.56 -21.27 8.01
C GLY A 34 13.32 -21.92 8.64
N GLY A 35 12.12 -21.39 8.36
CA GLY A 35 10.88 -21.89 8.96
C GLY A 35 10.66 -21.36 10.38
N GLY A 36 9.41 -21.36 10.84
CA GLY A 36 9.05 -20.82 12.15
C GLY A 36 7.66 -20.18 12.17
N ALA A 37 7.37 -19.50 13.27
CA ALA A 37 6.10 -18.78 13.42
C ALA A 37 6.03 -17.60 12.44
N VAL A 38 4.90 -17.51 11.73
CA VAL A 38 4.63 -16.41 10.80
C VAL A 38 4.37 -15.13 11.59
N TYR A 39 5.05 -14.05 11.21
CA TYR A 39 4.84 -12.74 11.81
C TYR A 39 3.62 -12.05 11.21
N ARG A 40 2.79 -11.46 12.07
CA ARG A 40 1.61 -10.69 11.67
C ARG A 40 1.96 -9.21 11.69
N LEU A 41 2.06 -8.61 10.51
CA LEU A 41 2.49 -7.22 10.37
C LEU A 41 1.31 -6.25 10.47
N GLY A 42 0.14 -6.60 9.95
CA GLY A 42 -1.05 -5.75 10.07
C GLY A 42 -2.26 -6.35 9.36
N GLN A 43 -3.45 -6.10 9.89
CA GLN A 43 -4.72 -6.50 9.28
C GLN A 43 -5.47 -5.26 8.81
N TYR A 44 -6.06 -5.34 7.62
CA TYR A 44 -6.83 -4.28 6.98
C TYR A 44 -8.23 -4.74 6.63
N GLU A 45 -9.13 -3.78 6.39
CA GLU A 45 -10.55 -4.06 6.14
C GLU A 45 -10.75 -4.87 4.85
N THR A 46 -10.04 -4.53 3.77
CA THR A 46 -10.19 -5.16 2.46
C THR A 46 -8.87 -5.66 1.88
N ALA A 47 -8.94 -6.60 0.95
CA ALA A 47 -7.78 -7.13 0.24
C ALA A 47 -7.06 -6.05 -0.59
N GLU A 48 -7.81 -5.10 -1.15
CA GLU A 48 -7.26 -3.98 -1.93
C GLU A 48 -6.40 -3.08 -1.04
N ILE A 49 -6.89 -2.74 0.15
CA ILE A 49 -6.15 -1.93 1.12
C ILE A 49 -4.88 -2.67 1.56
N ALA A 50 -5.00 -3.96 1.92
CA ALA A 50 -3.83 -4.76 2.33
C ALA A 50 -2.78 -4.86 1.21
N ARG A 51 -3.22 -5.00 -0.05
CA ARG A 51 -2.32 -5.02 -1.22
C ARG A 51 -1.65 -3.67 -1.46
N ALA A 52 -2.38 -2.56 -1.33
CA ALA A 52 -1.81 -1.22 -1.44
C ALA A 52 -0.71 -0.98 -0.41
N VAL A 53 -0.95 -1.40 0.84
CA VAL A 53 0.06 -1.33 1.90
C VAL A 53 1.25 -2.24 1.63
N LEU A 54 1.04 -3.47 1.15
CA LEU A 54 2.14 -4.36 0.80
C LEU A 54 3.00 -3.79 -0.34
N ASN A 55 2.39 -3.13 -1.32
CA ASN A 55 3.12 -2.45 -2.40
C ASN A 55 3.93 -1.26 -1.88
N ASP A 56 3.33 -0.42 -1.04
CA ASP A 56 4.03 0.69 -0.39
C ASP A 56 5.23 0.19 0.45
N LEU A 57 5.06 -0.90 1.20
CA LEU A 57 6.16 -1.56 1.91
C LEU A 57 7.27 -1.97 0.92
N TYR A 58 6.93 -2.62 -0.19
CA TYR A 58 7.89 -3.09 -1.19
C TYR A 58 8.74 -1.94 -1.75
N ILE A 59 8.12 -0.79 -2.06
CA ILE A 59 8.83 0.42 -2.51
C ILE A 59 9.83 0.91 -1.47
N HIS A 60 9.47 0.83 -0.18
CA HIS A 60 10.33 1.29 0.91
C HIS A 60 11.46 0.31 1.27
N ILE A 61 11.45 -0.93 0.78
CA ILE A 61 12.50 -1.93 1.11
C ILE A 61 13.91 -1.42 0.81
N SER A 62 14.08 -0.72 -0.32
CA SER A 62 15.37 -0.19 -0.78
C SER A 62 15.88 0.99 0.04
N THR A 63 15.02 1.66 0.80
CA THR A 63 15.39 2.88 1.56
C THR A 63 16.23 2.58 2.80
N GLY A 64 16.22 1.34 3.30
CA GLY A 64 16.93 0.95 4.52
C GLY A 64 16.31 1.51 5.82
N CYS A 65 15.26 2.31 5.75
CA CYS A 65 14.57 2.87 6.90
C CYS A 65 13.70 1.81 7.61
N VAL A 66 13.31 2.11 8.86
CA VAL A 66 12.26 1.35 9.55
C VAL A 66 10.92 1.72 8.94
N TYR A 67 10.21 0.75 8.37
CA TYR A 67 8.86 0.96 7.88
C TYR A 67 7.85 0.74 8.99
N GLN A 68 6.97 1.71 9.22
CA GLN A 68 5.87 1.56 10.15
C GLN A 68 4.62 1.20 9.35
N MET A 69 4.03 0.04 9.68
CA MET A 69 2.77 -0.37 9.06
C MET A 69 1.72 0.74 9.24
N PRO A 70 1.10 1.22 8.15
CA PRO A 70 0.15 2.31 8.20
C PRO A 70 -1.09 1.91 9.00
N ASN A 71 -1.63 2.88 9.72
CA ASN A 71 -2.97 2.77 10.31
C ASN A 71 -4.05 2.77 9.21
N ASP A 72 -5.31 2.53 9.59
CA ASP A 72 -6.41 2.40 8.62
C ASP A 72 -6.62 3.66 7.78
N GLN A 73 -6.52 4.85 8.39
CA GLN A 73 -6.68 6.11 7.66
C GLN A 73 -5.60 6.30 6.59
N ARG A 74 -4.34 6.01 6.90
CA ARG A 74 -3.23 6.13 5.95
C ARG A 74 -3.30 5.02 4.89
N ALA A 75 -3.70 3.81 5.27
CA ALA A 75 -3.86 2.70 4.33
C ALA A 75 -4.95 2.99 3.29
N LEU A 76 -6.04 3.67 3.67
CA LEU A 76 -7.07 4.14 2.73
C LEU A 76 -6.52 5.15 1.72
N VAL A 77 -5.64 6.07 2.14
CA VAL A 77 -4.99 7.02 1.23
C VAL A 77 -4.11 6.29 0.21
N LEU A 78 -3.34 5.30 0.65
CA LEU A 78 -2.51 4.47 -0.23
C LEU A 78 -3.36 3.69 -1.24
N ALA A 79 -4.46 3.10 -0.79
CA ALA A 79 -5.38 2.36 -1.67
C ALA A 79 -6.01 3.26 -2.74
N ARG A 80 -6.44 4.47 -2.36
CA ARG A 80 -6.98 5.45 -3.32
C ARG A 80 -5.96 5.87 -4.36
N GLY A 81 -4.71 6.13 -3.96
CA GLY A 81 -3.64 6.47 -4.89
C GLY A 81 -3.26 5.34 -5.85
N MET A 82 -3.56 4.09 -5.52
CA MET A 82 -3.41 2.93 -6.41
C MET A 82 -4.60 2.75 -7.36
N SER A 83 -5.82 3.10 -6.93
CA SER A 83 -7.05 2.99 -7.73
C SER A 83 -7.25 4.13 -8.71
N ASP A 84 -6.56 5.26 -8.54
CA ASP A 84 -6.49 6.30 -9.57
C ASP A 84 -5.71 5.74 -10.77
N GLU A 85 -6.42 5.04 -11.67
CA GLU A 85 -6.14 5.20 -13.10
C GLU A 85 -6.06 6.71 -13.31
N ARG A 86 -4.84 7.23 -13.52
CA ARG A 86 -4.66 8.63 -13.94
C ARG A 86 -5.77 8.90 -14.96
N PRO A 87 -6.64 9.89 -14.77
CA PRO A 87 -7.61 10.23 -15.80
C PRO A 87 -6.80 10.40 -17.08
N ASP A 88 -7.13 9.57 -18.06
CA ASP A 88 -6.31 9.30 -19.22
C ASP A 88 -6.26 10.59 -20.05
N LYS A 89 -5.27 11.43 -19.71
CA LYS A 89 -5.12 12.82 -20.12
C LYS A 89 -6.29 13.70 -19.62
N PHE A 90 -5.98 14.93 -19.22
CA PHE A 90 -6.96 16.00 -19.45
C PHE A 90 -7.40 15.86 -20.89
N ALA A 91 -8.68 15.55 -21.12
CA ALA A 91 -9.22 15.43 -22.47
C ALA A 91 -8.71 16.63 -23.26
N GLY A 92 -7.81 16.38 -24.22
CA GLY A 92 -7.23 17.38 -25.10
C GLY A 92 -8.26 18.00 -26.04
N ASN A 93 -9.54 17.99 -25.66
CA ASN A 93 -10.59 18.76 -26.28
C ASN A 93 -10.80 20.04 -25.46
N GLY A 94 -9.75 20.86 -25.44
CA GLY A 94 -9.78 22.26 -25.03
C GLY A 94 -10.61 23.10 -26.01
N LYS A 95 -11.90 22.79 -26.17
CA LYS A 95 -12.86 23.71 -26.75
C LYS A 95 -13.81 24.17 -25.66
N LYS A 96 -13.51 25.35 -25.10
CA LYS A 96 -14.58 26.19 -24.53
C LYS A 96 -15.67 26.30 -25.61
N PRO A 97 -16.96 26.10 -25.29
CA PRO A 97 -18.01 26.45 -26.22
C PRO A 97 -17.96 27.97 -26.41
N VAL A 98 -17.48 28.41 -27.57
CA VAL A 98 -17.59 29.81 -27.97
C VAL A 98 -19.06 30.04 -28.29
N ARG A 99 -19.76 30.78 -27.42
CA ARG A 99 -21.10 31.31 -27.71
C ARG A 99 -20.97 32.26 -28.90
N ARG A 100 -21.33 31.82 -30.10
CA ARG A 100 -21.69 32.73 -31.20
C ARG A 100 -23.13 33.19 -30.96
N GLY A 101 -23.29 34.29 -30.24
CA GLY A 101 -24.42 35.20 -30.44
C GLY A 101 -23.83 36.45 -31.11
N GLY A 102 -24.34 37.00 -32.21
CA GLY A 102 -25.67 36.87 -32.78
C GLY A 102 -26.27 38.26 -32.83
N SER A 103 -26.13 38.91 -34.00
CA SER A 103 -26.62 40.22 -34.45
C SER A 103 -26.05 41.49 -33.82
#